data_AF-V4NTA9-F1
#
_entry.id   AF-V4NTA9-F1
#
_cell.length_a   1.000
_cell.length_b   1.000
_cell.length_c   1.000
_cell.angle_alpha   90.00
_cell.angle_beta   90.00
_cell.angle_gamma   90.00
#
_symmetry.space_group_name_H-M   'P 1'
#
loop_
_entity.id
_entity.type
_entity.pdbx_description
1 polymer ?
#
loop_
_entity_poly.entity_id
_entity_poly.type
_entity_poly.pdbx_seq_one_letter_code
_entity_poly.pdbx_strand_id
1 'polypeptide(L)' 'MARLKQAKEEAEKEIAEYKAKTEQDFQRKLEETSGDSGANVKRLEQETDAKIEQLKNEASRISKDVVEMLLKHVTTVKN' A
#
# COMPACT_ATOMS: atom_id res chain seq x y z
N MET A 1 -7.33 -50.11 -30.67
CA MET A 1 -6.46 -49.55 -29.59
C MET A 1 -5.77 -48.23 -29.96
N ALA A 2 -5.56 -47.90 -31.24
CA ALA A 2 -4.89 -46.66 -31.65
C ALA A 2 -5.60 -45.36 -31.18
N ARG A 3 -6.93 -45.28 -31.27
CA ARG A 3 -7.69 -44.09 -30.82
C ARG A 3 -7.63 -43.85 -29.31
N LEU A 4 -7.61 -44.91 -28.50
CA LEU A 4 -7.49 -44.79 -27.04
C LEU A 4 -6.11 -44.26 -26.65
N LYS A 5 -5.06 -44.71 -27.35
CA LYS A 5 -3.69 -44.24 -27.14
C LYS A 5 -3.53 -42.77 -27.53
N GLN A 6 -4.06 -42.38 -28.69
CA GLN A 6 -4.05 -40.99 -29.14
C GLN A 6 -4.80 -40.06 -28.17
N ALA A 7 -6.01 -40.45 -27.73
CA ALA A 7 -6.77 -39.66 -26.77
C ALA A 7 -6.04 -39.47 -25.42
N LYS A 8 -5.30 -40.49 -24.98
CA LYS A 8 -4.46 -40.41 -23.79
C LYS A 8 -3.30 -39.42 -23.97
N GLU A 9 -2.59 -39.49 -25.10
CA GLU A 9 -1.47 -38.59 -25.40
C GLU A 9 -1.92 -37.14 -25.54
N GLU A 10 -3.07 -36.90 -26.18
CA GLU A 10 -3.69 -35.57 -26.28
C GLU A 10 -4.09 -35.01 -24.91
N ALA A 11 -4.71 -35.82 -24.06
CA ALA A 11 -5.07 -35.41 -22.70
C ALA A 11 -3.83 -35.12 -21.83
N GLU A 12 -2.78 -35.93 -21.92
CA GLU A 12 -1.51 -35.68 -21.20
C GLU A 12 -0.85 -34.37 -21.65
N LYS A 13 -0.90 -34.08 -22.95
CA LYS A 13 -0.40 -32.82 -23.50
C LYS A 13 -1.20 -31.62 -23.00
N GLU A 14 -2.53 -31.69 -23.05
CA GLU A 14 -3.41 -30.61 -22.58
C GLU A 14 -3.24 -30.34 -21.08
N ILE A 15 -3.08 -31.39 -20.27
CA ILE A 15 -2.79 -31.25 -18.84
C ILE A 15 -1.45 -30.54 -18.61
N ALA A 16 -0.42 -30.89 -19.38
CA ALA A 16 0.89 -30.25 -19.26
C ALA A 16 0.82 -28.76 -19.65
N GLU A 17 0.14 -28.43 -20.74
CA GLU A 17 -0.07 -27.05 -21.20
C GLU A 17 -0.88 -26.24 -20.18
N TYR A 18 -1.95 -26.81 -19.64
CA TYR A 18 -2.77 -26.15 -18.62
C TYR A 18 -1.97 -25.87 -17.34
N LYS A 19 -1.16 -26.84 -16.89
CA LYS A 19 -0.27 -26.66 -15.73
C LYS A 19 0.75 -25.56 -15.98
N ALA A 20 1.41 -25.57 -17.14
CA ALA A 20 2.38 -24.55 -17.49
C ALA A 20 1.76 -23.14 -17.53
N LYS A 21 0.58 -23.01 -18.14
CA LYS A 21 -0.17 -21.74 -18.17
C LYS A 21 -0.57 -21.28 -16.78
N THR A 22 -1.07 -22.19 -15.94
CA THR A 22 -1.51 -21.86 -14.58
C THR A 22 -0.33 -21.39 -13.73
N GLU A 23 0.82 -22.05 -13.83
CA GLU A 23 2.04 -21.66 -13.13
C GLU A 23 2.55 -20.29 -13.61
N GLN A 24 2.54 -20.04 -14.92
CA GLN A 24 2.91 -18.74 -15.47
C GLN A 24 1.98 -17.62 -14.98
N ASP A 25 0.66 -17.86 -14.97
CA ASP A 25 -0.32 -16.91 -14.47
C ASP A 25 -0.15 -16.66 -12.97
N PHE A 26 0.24 -17.68 -12.20
CA PHE A 26 0.54 -17.55 -10.78
C PHE A 26 1.80 -16.73 -10.53
N GLN A 27 2.89 -16.99 -11.25
CA GLN A 27 4.13 -16.21 -11.16
C GLN A 27 3.90 -14.75 -11.53
N ARG A 28 3.15 -14.46 -12.61
CA ARG A 28 2.79 -13.08 -12.97
C ARG A 28 2.02 -12.38 -11.84
N LYS A 29 1.02 -13.04 -11.25
CA LYS A 29 0.25 -12.47 -10.13
C LYS A 29 1.13 -12.21 -8.90
N LEU A 30 2.09 -13.08 -8.61
CA LEU A 30 3.04 -12.88 -7.52
C LEU A 30 3.92 -11.65 -7.76
N GLU A 31 4.43 -11.46 -8.98
CA GLU A 31 5.24 -10.29 -9.34
C GLU A 31 4.43 -9.00 -9.24
N GLU A 32 3.20 -8.99 -9.76
CA GLU A 32 2.29 -7.83 -9.70
C GLU A 32 1.95 -7.45 -8.25
N THR A 33 1.64 -8.43 -7.41
CA THR A 33 1.23 -8.20 -6.00
C THR A 33 2.40 -7.85 -5.08
N SER A 34 3.58 -8.41 -5.33
CA SER A 34 4.79 -8.12 -4.55
C SER A 34 5.35 -6.72 -4.83
N GLY A 35 5.24 -6.24 -6.07
CA GLY A 35 5.68 -4.89 -6.45
C GLY A 35 4.79 -3.77 -5.88
N ASP A 36 3.47 -3.95 -5.90
CA ASP A 36 2.51 -2.91 -5.51
C ASP A 36 2.52 -2.63 -4.00
N SER A 37 2.77 -3.66 -3.19
CA SER A 37 2.88 -3.50 -1.73
C SER A 37 4.03 -2.56 -1.34
N GLY A 38 5.19 -2.68 -1.98
CA GLY A 38 6.35 -1.81 -1.71
C GLY A 38 6.16 -0.38 -2.22
N ALA A 39 5.51 -0.20 -3.36
CA ALA A 39 5.21 1.12 -3.92
C ALA A 39 4.20 1.89 -3.04
N ASN A 40 3.16 1.21 -2.57
CA ASN A 40 2.16 1.82 -1.68
C ASN A 40 2.76 2.21 -0.33
N VAL A 41 3.61 1.38 0.28
CA VAL A 41 4.29 1.72 1.54
C VAL A 41 5.16 2.96 1.38
N LYS A 42 6.00 3.04 0.33
CA LYS A 42 6.84 4.23 0.08
C LYS A 42 6.02 5.50 -0.12
N ARG A 43 4.91 5.42 -0.85
CA ARG A 43 4.01 6.56 -1.05
C ARG A 43 3.38 7.00 0.29
N LEU A 44 2.93 6.04 1.10
CA LEU A 44 2.34 6.32 2.42
C LEU A 44 3.35 6.94 3.37
N GLU A 45 4.60 6.48 3.38
CA GLU A 45 5.69 7.08 4.17
C GLU A 45 5.91 8.54 3.78
N GLN A 46 6.06 8.81 2.48
CA GLN A 46 6.25 10.18 1.97
C GLN A 46 5.09 11.11 2.34
N GLU A 47 3.85 10.67 2.15
CA GLU A 47 2.65 11.45 2.51
C GLU A 47 2.57 11.71 4.02
N THR A 48 2.93 10.71 4.82
CA THR A 48 2.93 10.81 6.29
C THR A 48 3.97 11.81 6.76
N ASP A 49 5.20 11.73 6.26
CA ASP A 49 6.28 12.64 6.63
C ASP A 49 5.94 14.08 6.23
N ALA A 50 5.42 14.27 5.00
CA ALA A 50 4.97 15.58 4.54
C ALA A 50 3.86 16.14 5.45
N LYS A 51 2.92 15.29 5.89
CA LYS A 51 1.84 15.71 6.79
C LYS A 51 2.34 16.08 8.18
N ILE A 52 3.30 15.32 8.71
CA ILE A 52 3.94 15.62 10.01
C ILE A 52 4.65 16.98 9.94
N GLU A 53 5.43 17.24 8.90
CA GLU A 53 6.13 18.51 8.74
C GLU A 53 5.15 19.68 8.56
N GLN A 54 4.07 19.50 7.81
CA GLN A 54 3.00 20.49 7.73
C GLN A 54 2.42 20.81 9.11
N LEU A 55 2.07 19.78 9.90
CA LEU A 55 1.50 19.95 11.24
C LEU A 55 2.47 20.65 12.21
N LYS A 56 3.75 20.29 12.17
CA LYS A 56 4.78 20.98 12.97
C LYS A 56 4.89 22.45 12.61
N ASN A 57 4.90 22.78 11.32
CA ASN A 57 4.99 24.15 10.85
C ASN A 57 3.75 24.96 11.27
N GLU A 58 2.55 24.43 11.08
CA GLU A 58 1.30 25.06 11.52
C GLU A 58 1.27 25.28 13.03
N ALA A 59 1.63 24.26 13.81
CA ALA A 59 1.72 24.35 15.27
C ALA A 59 2.73 25.42 15.70
N SER A 60 3.91 25.46 15.09
CA SER A 60 4.94 26.47 15.40
C SER A 60 4.44 27.89 15.11
N ARG A 61 3.69 28.08 14.01
CA ARG A 61 3.13 29.37 13.60
C ARG A 61 2.10 29.89 14.60
N ILE A 62 1.22 29.04 15.10
CA ILE A 62 0.10 29.46 15.97
C ILE A 62 0.40 29.34 17.47
N SER A 63 1.47 28.62 17.84
CA SER A 63 1.83 28.33 19.24
C SER A 63 1.92 29.59 20.12
N LYS A 64 2.50 30.67 19.59
CA LYS A 64 2.65 31.94 20.33
C LYS A 64 1.31 32.57 20.65
N ASP A 65 0.43 32.66 19.66
CA ASP A 65 -0.90 33.25 19.80
C ASP A 65 -1.75 32.47 20.82
N VAL A 66 -1.65 31.14 20.79
CA VAL A 66 -2.33 30.26 21.77
C VAL A 66 -1.78 30.49 23.17
N VAL A 67 -0.45 30.55 23.34
CA VAL A 67 0.17 30.81 24.64
C VAL A 67 -0.22 32.18 25.19
N GLU A 68 -0.22 33.22 24.36
CA GLU A 68 -0.64 34.57 24.76
C GLU A 68 -2.11 34.60 25.19
N MET A 69 -2.99 33.97 24.41
CA MET A 69 -4.41 33.84 24.75
C MET A 69 -4.60 33.13 26.09
N LEU A 70 -3.89 32.02 26.33
CA LEU A 70 -3.96 31.26 27.57
C LEU A 70 -3.46 32.10 28.76
N LEU A 71 -2.31 32.78 28.61
CA LEU A 71 -1.75 33.64 29.64
C LEU A 71 -2.74 34.75 30.01
N LYS A 72 -3.28 35.46 29.03
CA LYS A 72 -4.28 36.51 29.24
C LYS A 72 -5.49 35.99 30.03
N HIS A 73 -5.98 34.78 29.72
CA HIS A 73 -7.12 34.20 30.42
C HIS A 73 -6.80 33.87 31.88
N VAL A 74 -5.58 33.41 32.17
CA VAL A 74 -5.15 33.03 33.52
C VAL A 74 -4.82 34.26 34.37
N THR A 75 -4.24 35.31 33.78
CA THR A 75 -3.80 36.50 34.53
C THR A 75 -4.90 37.55 34.70
N THR A 76 -6.03 37.44 34.00
CA THR A 76 -7.13 38.39 34.13
C THR A 76 -8.04 37.97 35.29
N VAL A 77 -7.92 38.66 36.42
CA VAL A 77 -8.87 38.53 37.54
C VAL A 77 -10.16 39.27 37.17
N LYS A 78 -11.29 38.55 37.12
CA LYS A 78 -12.61 39.17 37.00
C LYS A 78 -13.00 39.71 38.38
N ASN A 79 -13.05 41.04 38.50
CA ASN A 79 -13.68 41.75 39.62
C ASN A 79 -15.17 41.97 39.34
#